data_AF-A0A1F8E0D8-F1
#
_entry.id   AF-A0A1F8E0D8-F1
#
_cell.length_a   1.000
_cell.length_b   1.000
_cell.length_c   1.000
_cell.angle_alpha   90.00
_cell.angle_beta   90.00
_cell.angle_gamma   90.00
#
_symmetry.space_group_name_H-M   'P 1'
#
loop_
_entity.id
_entity.type
_entity.pdbx_description
1 polymer ?
#
loop_
_entity_poly.entity_id
_entity_poly.type
_entity_poly.pdbx_seq_one_letter_code
_entity_poly.pdbx_strand_id
1 'polypeptide(L)'
;MTFSFVVFLAVAAVYIGMRFGFEKVYLKRALSQEEAEFTSTFKSVSTEEQKSVFNFYSQLSNIDTLLKKQGKATPHLSFIEQNTLKTVTYSGMDLRFADRSVVIVLNGKTAAYASVVQQLELYKRVSTVTEVKLLGARFISPAEGVDFSIQITAAR
;
A
#
# COMPACT_ATOMS: atom_id res chain seq x y z
N MET A 1 -16.17 -53.32 -28.33
CA MET A 1 -15.37 -52.22 -28.92
C MET A 1 -16.23 -51.09 -29.51
N THR A 2 -17.32 -51.40 -30.21
CA THR A 2 -18.26 -50.39 -30.77
C THR A 2 -18.91 -49.48 -29.73
N PHE A 3 -19.36 -50.05 -28.59
CA PHE A 3 -19.97 -49.27 -27.49
C PHE A 3 -19.02 -48.21 -26.91
N SER A 4 -17.77 -48.58 -26.63
CA SER A 4 -16.76 -47.65 -26.10
C SER A 4 -16.42 -46.53 -27.10
N PHE A 5 -16.44 -46.82 -28.40
CA PHE A 5 -16.20 -45.82 -29.44
C PHE A 5 -17.36 -44.81 -29.55
N VAL A 6 -18.60 -45.28 -29.41
CA VAL A 6 -19.79 -44.40 -29.38
C VAL A 6 -19.77 -43.50 -28.15
N VAL A 7 -19.42 -44.03 -26.98
CA VAL A 7 -19.27 -43.23 -25.75
C VAL A 7 -18.16 -42.20 -25.89
N PHE A 8 -17.02 -42.57 -26.48
CA PHE A 8 -15.92 -41.65 -26.74
C PHE A 8 -16.34 -40.48 -27.66
N LEU A 9 -17.08 -40.77 -28.74
CA LEU A 9 -17.60 -39.73 -29.64
C LEU A 9 -18.62 -38.82 -28.94
N ALA A 10 -19.49 -39.37 -28.09
CA ALA A 10 -20.44 -38.59 -27.32
C ALA A 10 -19.74 -37.61 -26.36
N VAL A 11 -18.71 -38.08 -25.63
CA VAL A 11 -17.91 -37.23 -24.74
C VAL A 11 -17.13 -36.17 -25.52
N ALA A 12 -16.56 -36.53 -26.67
CA ALA A 12 -15.84 -35.58 -27.54
C ALA A 12 -16.79 -34.50 -28.08
N ALA A 13 -18.01 -34.86 -28.49
CA ALA A 13 -19.02 -33.92 -28.95
C ALA A 13 -19.47 -32.96 -27.84
N VAL A 14 -19.65 -33.46 -26.61
CA VAL A 14 -19.96 -32.63 -25.43
C VAL A 14 -18.80 -31.69 -25.10
N TYR A 15 -17.56 -32.16 -25.13
CA TYR A 15 -16.38 -31.33 -24.86
C TYR A 15 -16.22 -30.20 -25.89
N ILE A 16 -16.39 -30.52 -27.18
CA ILE A 16 -16.35 -29.52 -28.27
C ILE A 16 -17.53 -28.56 -28.14
N GLY A 17 -18.73 -29.07 -27.88
CA GLY A 17 -19.93 -28.25 -27.65
C GLY A 17 -19.78 -27.29 -26.48
N MET A 18 -19.18 -27.73 -25.38
CA MET A 18 -18.89 -26.88 -24.23
C MET A 18 -17.82 -25.84 -24.56
N ARG A 19 -16.72 -26.24 -25.21
CA ARG A 19 -15.62 -25.32 -25.55
C ARG A 19 -16.08 -24.23 -26.52
N PHE A 20 -16.78 -24.59 -27.60
CA PHE A 20 -17.25 -23.60 -28.56
C PHE A 20 -18.49 -22.82 -28.07
N GLY A 21 -19.37 -23.46 -27.31
CA GLY A 21 -20.60 -22.84 -26.78
C GLY A 21 -20.35 -21.86 -25.63
N PHE A 22 -19.54 -22.24 -24.63
CA PHE A 22 -19.25 -21.37 -23.49
C PHE A 22 -18.17 -20.32 -23.81
N GLU A 23 -17.07 -20.72 -24.45
CA GLU A 23 -15.91 -19.83 -24.64
C GLU A 23 -16.17 -18.73 -25.67
N LYS A 24 -16.95 -19.00 -26.74
CA LYS A 24 -17.17 -18.00 -27.82
C LYS A 24 -18.49 -17.23 -27.75
N VAL A 25 -19.56 -17.80 -27.19
CA VAL A 25 -20.88 -17.15 -27.16
C VAL A 25 -21.15 -16.49 -25.81
N TYR A 26 -20.80 -17.15 -24.70
CA TYR A 26 -21.07 -16.62 -23.36
C TYR A 26 -20.08 -15.51 -22.99
N LEU A 27 -18.78 -15.72 -23.21
CA LEU A 27 -17.76 -14.69 -22.93
C LEU A 27 -17.96 -13.42 -23.78
N LYS A 28 -18.38 -13.56 -25.05
CA LYS A 28 -18.57 -12.44 -25.96
C LYS A 28 -19.87 -11.65 -25.68
N ARG A 29 -20.91 -12.30 -25.15
CA ARG A 29 -22.14 -11.64 -24.70
C ARG A 29 -21.99 -10.97 -23.33
N ALA A 30 -21.21 -11.56 -22.41
CA ALA A 30 -20.88 -10.91 -21.14
C ALA A 30 -20.08 -9.61 -21.38
N LEU A 31 -19.11 -9.65 -22.29
CA LEU A 31 -18.35 -8.46 -22.71
C LEU A 31 -19.23 -7.40 -23.39
N SER A 32 -20.16 -7.76 -24.29
CA SER A 32 -20.99 -6.76 -24.99
C SER A 32 -22.10 -6.14 -24.13
N GLN A 33 -22.46 -6.77 -23.00
CA GLN A 33 -23.46 -6.24 -22.07
C GLN A 33 -22.81 -5.34 -21.02
N GLU A 34 -21.57 -5.64 -20.63
CA GLU A 34 -20.75 -4.81 -19.76
C GLU A 34 -20.30 -3.51 -20.46
N GLU A 35 -19.97 -3.57 -21.76
CA GLU A 35 -19.56 -2.38 -22.55
C GLU A 35 -20.71 -1.39 -22.83
N ALA A 36 -21.97 -1.85 -22.76
CA ALA A 36 -23.16 -1.00 -22.87
C ALA A 36 -23.45 -0.23 -21.57
N GLU A 37 -23.06 -0.76 -20.41
CA GLU A 37 -23.22 -0.11 -19.09
C GLU A 37 -22.03 0.84 -18.78
N PHE A 38 -20.84 0.56 -19.31
CA PHE A 38 -19.70 1.47 -19.27
C PHE A 38 -19.91 2.74 -20.12
N THR A 39 -20.63 2.64 -21.25
CA THR A 39 -20.85 3.78 -22.16
C THR A 39 -21.92 4.77 -21.65
N SER A 40 -22.82 4.35 -20.76
CA SER A 40 -23.82 5.23 -20.14
C SER A 40 -23.28 6.00 -18.92
N THR A 41 -22.30 5.43 -18.21
CA THR A 41 -21.67 6.05 -17.03
C THR A 41 -20.51 6.98 -17.41
N PHE A 42 -19.87 6.79 -18.57
CA PHE A 42 -18.78 7.69 -19.04
C PHE A 42 -19.27 9.01 -19.67
N LYS A 43 -20.57 9.19 -19.89
CA LYS A 43 -21.14 10.45 -20.41
C LYS A 43 -21.37 11.52 -19.35
N SER A 44 -21.12 11.23 -18.06
CA SER A 44 -21.26 12.19 -16.96
C SER A 44 -19.92 12.70 -16.40
N VAL A 45 -18.78 12.34 -17.00
CA VAL A 45 -17.46 12.79 -16.55
C VAL A 45 -16.81 13.60 -17.66
N SER A 46 -16.57 14.87 -17.36
CA SER A 46 -15.97 15.85 -18.27
C SER A 46 -14.57 15.42 -18.72
N THR A 47 -14.17 15.82 -19.93
CA THR A 47 -12.80 15.61 -20.46
C THR A 47 -11.71 16.14 -19.52
N GLU A 48 -12.07 17.08 -18.66
CA GLU A 48 -11.27 17.74 -17.64
C GLU A 48 -10.95 16.82 -16.46
N GLU A 49 -11.87 15.96 -16.03
CA GLU A 49 -11.66 15.03 -14.90
C GLU A 49 -10.79 13.82 -15.29
N GLN A 50 -10.95 13.32 -16.52
CA GLN A 50 -10.06 12.27 -17.06
C GLN A 50 -8.61 12.75 -17.17
N LYS A 51 -8.42 14.02 -17.57
CA LYS A 51 -7.09 14.65 -17.63
C LYS A 51 -6.50 14.86 -16.23
N SER A 52 -7.34 15.18 -15.24
CA SER A 52 -6.94 15.29 -13.83
C SER A 52 -6.45 13.96 -13.26
N VAL A 53 -7.19 12.87 -13.48
CA VAL A 53 -6.79 11.52 -13.02
C VAL A 53 -5.53 11.07 -13.75
N PHE A 54 -5.43 11.25 -15.07
CA PHE A 54 -4.22 10.91 -15.83
C PHE A 54 -2.99 11.73 -15.40
N ASN A 55 -3.17 13.02 -15.12
CA ASN A 55 -2.11 13.88 -14.59
C ASN A 55 -1.70 13.47 -13.18
N PHE A 56 -2.65 13.08 -12.33
CA PHE A 56 -2.37 12.57 -10.99
C PHE A 56 -1.58 11.26 -11.05
N TYR A 57 -1.97 10.31 -11.90
CA TYR A 57 -1.21 9.06 -12.13
C TYR A 57 0.19 9.32 -12.71
N SER A 58 0.33 10.27 -13.63
CA SER A 58 1.64 10.66 -14.18
C SER A 58 2.52 11.32 -13.12
N GLN A 59 1.96 12.15 -12.25
CA GLN A 59 2.66 12.72 -11.10
C GLN A 59 3.06 11.64 -10.09
N LEU A 60 2.20 10.65 -9.84
CA LEU A 60 2.50 9.53 -8.96
C LEU A 60 3.63 8.65 -9.50
N SER A 61 3.64 8.39 -10.82
CA SER A 61 4.73 7.69 -11.50
C SER A 61 6.04 8.48 -11.43
N ASN A 62 5.98 9.80 -11.61
CA ASN A 62 7.16 10.66 -11.45
C ASN A 62 7.68 10.65 -10.00
N ILE A 63 6.80 10.65 -9.00
CA ILE A 63 7.18 10.52 -7.59
C ILE A 63 7.78 9.13 -7.29
N ASP A 64 7.18 8.05 -7.77
CA ASP A 64 7.72 6.67 -7.64
C ASP A 64 9.11 6.56 -8.28
N THR A 65 9.31 7.18 -9.44
CA THR A 65 10.59 7.17 -10.14
C THR A 65 11.63 8.02 -9.38
N LEU A 66 11.24 9.16 -8.82
CA LEU A 66 12.11 9.99 -7.97
C LEU A 66 12.48 9.27 -6.66
N LEU A 67 11.54 8.57 -6.03
CA LEU A 67 11.75 7.75 -4.84
C LEU A 67 12.64 6.54 -5.12
N LYS A 68 12.52 5.91 -6.30
CA LYS A 68 13.41 4.81 -6.73
C LYS A 68 14.79 5.27 -7.16
N LYS A 69 14.91 6.49 -7.71
CA LYS A 69 16.17 7.11 -8.13
C LYS A 69 16.99 7.65 -6.96
N GLN A 70 16.34 8.00 -5.84
CA GLN A 70 16.98 8.10 -4.53
C GLN A 70 17.23 6.68 -3.99
N GLY A 71 18.32 6.08 -4.47
CA GLY A 71 18.61 4.66 -4.33
C GLY A 71 18.37 4.11 -2.92
N LYS A 72 17.56 3.04 -2.86
CA LYS A 72 17.21 2.24 -1.68
C LYS A 72 16.53 3.09 -0.60
N ALA A 73 15.34 2.66 -0.17
CA ALA A 73 14.90 2.95 1.20
C ALA A 73 16.12 2.71 2.12
N THR A 74 16.65 3.78 2.70
CA THR A 74 17.90 3.75 3.44
C THR A 74 17.74 2.73 4.58
N PRO A 75 18.80 2.04 5.08
CA PRO A 75 18.65 1.03 6.14
C PRO A 75 17.85 1.53 7.36
N HIS A 76 17.90 2.83 7.63
CA HIS A 76 17.12 3.50 8.66
C HIS A 76 15.61 3.54 8.38
N LEU A 77 15.18 3.67 7.12
CA LEU A 77 13.77 3.64 6.76
C LEU A 77 13.18 2.25 7.03
N SER A 78 13.87 1.18 6.61
CA SER A 78 13.46 -0.20 6.89
C SER A 78 13.45 -0.50 8.39
N PHE A 79 14.40 0.05 9.16
CA PHE A 79 14.40 -0.05 10.62
C PHE A 79 13.16 0.60 11.24
N ILE A 80 12.77 1.80 10.78
CA ILE A 80 11.54 2.46 11.25
C ILE A 80 10.32 1.65 10.85
N GLU A 81 10.18 1.27 9.59
CA GLU A 81 9.03 0.50 9.08
C GLU A 81 8.80 -0.80 9.85
N GLN A 82 9.86 -1.55 10.15
CA GLN A 82 9.75 -2.83 10.87
C GLN A 82 9.42 -2.67 12.36
N ASN A 83 9.77 -1.54 12.97
CA ASN A 83 9.62 -1.30 14.42
C ASN A 83 8.52 -0.29 14.74
N THR A 84 7.57 -0.06 13.83
CA THR A 84 6.44 0.85 14.02
C THR A 84 5.14 0.10 14.26
N LEU A 85 4.38 0.52 15.27
CA LEU A 85 3.03 0.02 15.54
C LEU A 85 2.07 0.44 14.42
N LYS A 86 1.17 -0.47 14.01
CA LYS A 86 0.14 -0.16 13.00
C LYS A 86 -0.80 0.98 13.39
N THR A 87 -0.88 1.31 14.68
CA THR A 87 -1.69 2.39 15.25
C THR A 87 -0.98 3.74 15.25
N VAL A 88 0.25 3.80 14.74
CA VAL A 88 1.11 4.98 14.69
C VAL A 88 1.34 5.36 13.24
N THR A 89 1.11 6.62 12.92
CA THR A 89 1.38 7.20 11.59
C THR A 89 2.38 8.32 11.73
N TYR A 90 3.49 8.26 10.98
CA TYR A 90 4.48 9.33 10.95
C TYR A 90 4.17 10.36 9.86
N SER A 91 4.32 11.63 10.22
CA SER A 91 4.15 12.79 9.33
C SER A 91 5.48 13.42 8.92
N GLY A 92 6.57 13.14 9.64
CA GLY A 92 7.89 13.64 9.31
C GLY A 92 9.02 12.90 10.03
N MET A 93 10.19 12.89 9.39
CA MET A 93 11.41 12.30 9.91
C MET A 93 12.60 13.23 9.63
N ASP A 94 13.40 13.51 10.66
CA ASP A 94 14.67 14.22 10.56
C ASP A 94 15.81 13.27 10.97
N LEU A 95 16.85 13.20 10.13
CA LEU A 95 17.99 12.31 10.30
C LEU A 95 19.26 13.16 10.43
N ARG A 96 19.95 13.00 11.56
CA ARG A 96 21.22 13.68 11.84
C ARG A 96 22.31 12.65 12.07
N PHE A 97 23.34 12.72 11.22
CA PHE A 97 24.51 11.85 11.30
C PHE A 97 25.60 12.56 12.10
N ALA A 98 25.96 11.98 13.24
CA ALA A 98 27.18 12.34 13.98
C ALA A 98 28.23 11.24 13.77
N ASP A 99 29.49 11.50 14.14
CA ASP A 99 30.63 10.65 13.80
C ASP A 99 30.45 9.16 14.18
N ARG A 100 29.77 8.87 15.29
CA ARG A 100 29.54 7.50 15.81
C ARG A 100 28.08 7.17 16.13
N SER A 101 27.15 8.07 15.85
CA SER A 101 25.74 7.89 16.20
C SER A 101 24.82 8.54 15.18
N VAL A 102 23.67 7.93 14.97
CA VAL A 102 22.59 8.47 14.16
C VAL A 102 21.46 8.90 15.08
N VAL A 103 21.07 10.17 15.00
CA VAL A 103 19.92 10.72 15.72
C VAL A 103 18.76 10.82 14.73
N ILE A 104 17.65 10.16 15.05
CA ILE A 104 16.42 10.12 14.26
C ILE A 104 15.33 10.82 15.07
N VAL A 105 14.74 11.88 14.54
CA VAL A 105 13.57 12.54 15.14
C VAL A 105 12.35 12.20 14.30
N LEU A 106 11.33 11.62 14.92
CA LEU A 106 10.09 11.20 14.29
C LEU A 106 8.93 12.00 14.85
N ASN A 107 8.14 12.60 13.97
CA ASN A 107 6.88 13.25 14.32
C ASN A 107 5.74 12.40 13.79
N GLY A 108 4.74 12.13 14.63
CA GLY A 108 3.64 11.24 14.27
C GLY A 108 2.41 11.43 15.11
N LYS A 109 1.32 10.79 14.66
CA LYS A 109 0.01 10.81 15.30
C LYS A 109 -0.41 9.40 15.70
N THR A 110 -1.18 9.31 16.77
CA THR A 110 -1.82 8.06 17.20
C THR A 110 -3.12 8.34 17.95
N ALA A 111 -4.01 7.35 18.05
CA ALA A 111 -5.31 7.51 18.72
C ALA A 111 -5.20 7.78 20.23
N ALA A 112 -4.18 7.25 20.91
CA ALA A 112 -4.08 7.29 22.36
C ALA A 112 -2.64 7.37 22.88
N TYR A 113 -2.46 7.98 24.06
CA TYR A 113 -1.16 8.02 24.75
C TYR A 113 -0.58 6.64 25.02
N ALA A 114 -1.42 5.63 25.25
CA ALA A 114 -0.98 4.26 25.42
C ALA A 114 -0.17 3.75 24.22
N SER A 115 -0.58 4.11 22.99
CA SER A 115 0.14 3.75 21.77
C SER A 115 1.50 4.45 21.68
N VAL A 116 1.61 5.69 22.15
CA VAL A 116 2.90 6.41 22.21
C VAL A 116 3.86 5.65 23.14
N VAL A 117 3.41 5.28 24.34
CA VAL A 117 4.24 4.53 25.30
C VAL A 117 4.67 3.18 24.71
N GLN A 118 3.75 2.44 24.11
CA GLN A 118 4.07 1.16 23.46
C GLN A 118 5.09 1.34 22.32
N GLN A 119 4.98 2.41 21.55
CA GLN A 119 5.92 2.72 20.46
C GLN A 119 7.33 2.99 21.00
N LEU A 120 7.46 3.74 22.10
CA LEU A 120 8.75 3.96 22.75
C LEU A 120 9.37 2.65 23.25
N GLU A 121 8.57 1.78 23.88
CA GLU A 121 9.04 0.48 24.38
C GLU A 121 9.49 -0.44 23.24
N LEU A 122 8.84 -0.37 22.08
CA LEU A 122 9.24 -1.11 20.88
C LEU A 122 10.64 -0.70 20.43
N TYR A 123 10.91 0.61 20.35
CA TYR A 123 12.23 1.10 19.95
C TYR A 123 13.32 0.81 20.98
N LYS A 124 13.01 0.84 22.28
CA LYS A 124 13.98 0.50 23.34
C LYS A 124 14.44 -0.96 23.30
N ARG A 125 13.62 -1.86 22.75
CA ARG A 125 13.95 -3.29 22.65
C ARG A 125 14.90 -3.62 21.51
N VAL A 126 15.14 -2.69 20.58
CA VAL A 126 16.03 -2.95 19.46
C VAL A 126 17.48 -2.73 19.88
N SER A 127 18.32 -3.74 19.69
CA SER A 127 19.73 -3.74 20.11
C SER A 127 20.58 -2.63 19.49
N THR A 128 20.19 -2.12 18.32
CA THR A 128 20.87 -1.01 17.63
C THR A 128 20.57 0.37 18.26
N VAL A 129 19.51 0.46 19.06
CA VAL A 129 19.07 1.71 19.69
C VAL A 129 19.78 1.90 21.03
N THR A 130 20.51 3.00 21.14
CA THR A 130 21.20 3.39 22.37
C THR A 130 20.28 4.18 23.30
N GLU A 131 19.44 5.04 22.75
CA GLU A 131 18.56 5.92 23.53
C GLU A 131 17.25 6.22 22.80
N VAL A 132 16.15 6.32 23.55
CA VAL A 132 14.84 6.78 23.06
C VAL A 132 14.30 7.84 24.01
N LYS A 133 13.95 9.02 23.48
CA LYS A 133 13.39 10.15 24.24
C LYS A 133 12.07 10.59 23.63
N LEU A 134 11.08 10.89 24.48
CA LEU A 134 9.89 11.61 24.06
C LEU A 134 10.19 13.11 24.11
N LEU A 135 10.16 13.79 22.97
CA LEU A 135 10.33 15.25 22.91
C LEU A 135 9.05 15.98 23.29
N GLY A 136 7.89 15.41 22.97
CA GLY A 136 6.59 15.92 23.37
C GLY A 136 5.44 15.05 22.90
N ALA A 137 4.31 15.12 23.59
CA ALA A 137 3.06 14.51 23.16
C ALA A 137 1.88 15.40 23.56
N ARG A 138 1.01 15.73 22.61
CA ARG A 138 -0.13 16.63 22.79
C ARG A 138 -1.38 16.00 22.19
N PHE A 139 -2.41 15.86 23.00
CA PHE A 139 -3.75 15.54 22.51
C PHE A 139 -4.33 16.75 21.76
N ILE A 140 -4.75 16.53 20.51
CA ILE A 140 -5.35 17.57 19.67
C ILE A 140 -6.88 17.50 19.79
N SER A 141 -7.46 16.36 19.43
CA SER A 141 -8.92 16.15 19.46
C SER A 141 -9.27 14.66 19.39
N PRO A 142 -10.52 14.25 19.65
CA PRO A 142 -10.94 12.84 19.51
C PRO A 142 -10.80 12.29 18.07
N ALA A 143 -10.87 13.16 17.06
CA ALA A 143 -10.73 12.78 15.65
C ALA A 143 -9.26 12.76 15.19
N GLU A 144 -8.42 13.63 15.73
CA GLU A 144 -7.00 13.74 15.35
C GLU A 144 -6.05 12.97 16.27
N GLY A 145 -6.52 12.60 17.47
CA GLY A 145 -5.78 11.85 18.46
C GLY A 145 -4.67 12.67 19.15
N VAL A 146 -3.57 11.97 19.45
CA VAL A 146 -2.36 12.48 20.08
C VAL A 146 -1.28 12.66 19.02
N ASP A 147 -0.79 13.89 18.88
CA ASP A 147 0.41 14.22 18.12
C ASP A 147 1.62 14.09 19.04
N PHE A 148 2.70 13.50 18.55
CA PHE A 148 3.88 13.22 19.36
C PHE A 148 5.16 13.32 18.55
N SER A 149 6.26 13.56 19.27
CA SER A 149 7.61 13.64 18.72
C SER A 149 8.57 12.79 19.54
N ILE A 150 9.29 11.88 18.89
CA ILE A 150 10.25 10.95 19.51
C ILE A 150 11.62 11.18 18.89
N GLN A 151 12.65 11.18 19.73
CA GLN A 151 14.04 11.12 19.31
C GLN A 151 14.61 9.73 19.63
N ILE A 152 15.20 9.10 18.62
CA ILE A 152 15.90 7.81 18.72
C ILE A 152 17.37 8.07 18.41
N THR A 153 18.26 7.61 19.29
CA THR A 153 19.70 7.63 19.04
C THR A 153 20.16 6.19 18.85
N ALA A 154 20.72 5.89 17.68
CA ALA A 154 21.25 4.58 17.33
C ALA A 154 22.77 4.64 17.15
N ALA A 155 23.46 3.58 17.55
CA ALA A 155 24.88 3.43 17.26
C ALA A 155 25.10 3.13 15.78
N ARG A 156 26.17 3.69 15.20
CA ARG A 156 26.55 3.44 13.80
C ARG A 156 27.36 2.16 13.65
#